data_AF-A0ABD1THP8-F1
#
_entry.id   AF-A0ABD1THP8-F1
#
_cell.length_a   1.000
_cell.length_b   1.000
_cell.length_c   1.000
_cell.angle_alpha   90.00
_cell.angle_beta   90.00
_cell.angle_gamma   90.00
#
_symmetry.space_group_name_H-M   'P 1'
#
loop_
_entity.id
_entity.type
_entity.pdbx_description
1 polymer ?
#
loop_
_entity_poly.entity_id
_entity_poly.type
_entity_poly.pdbx_seq_one_letter_code
_entity_poly.pdbx_strand_id
1 'polypeptide(L)'
;MREQKKLAAQSSKADKEHQQAIEGLKAALESARTAYERMEADLKESDANLLNMTKQLDNANAAQKVAAEALEAANIEKRRLLEEAKSREEEVSSLRKELADAEKARGEAEDGKKEVKARLANAEADFVANFHNTEAYSNFSDYFARVDQQEVLTALRTDHPDFDIKTLETRFPPPDVEGEEDS
;
A
#
# COMPACT_ATOMS: atom_id res chain seq x y z
N MET A 1 -25.11 114.09 -55.55
CA MET A 1 -24.30 113.09 -56.26
C MET A 1 -23.21 112.42 -55.41
N ARG A 2 -22.37 113.17 -54.64
CA ARG A 2 -21.32 112.55 -53.79
C ARG A 2 -21.87 111.70 -52.63
N GLU A 3 -22.96 112.12 -51.97
CA GLU A 3 -23.53 111.36 -50.84
C GLU A 3 -24.22 110.06 -51.25
N GLN A 4 -24.97 110.04 -52.35
CA GLN A 4 -25.60 108.82 -52.88
C GLN A 4 -24.57 107.73 -53.24
N LYS A 5 -23.41 108.11 -53.80
CA LYS A 5 -22.31 107.15 -54.06
C LYS A 5 -21.72 106.59 -52.77
N LYS A 6 -21.69 107.37 -51.69
CA LYS A 6 -21.15 106.96 -50.38
C LYS A 6 -22.08 105.98 -49.67
N LEU A 7 -23.39 106.25 -49.72
CA LEU A 7 -24.44 105.36 -49.19
C LEU A 7 -24.49 104.02 -49.96
N ALA A 8 -24.41 104.05 -51.29
CA ALA A 8 -24.37 102.84 -52.11
C ALA A 8 -23.10 101.99 -51.85
N ALA A 9 -21.95 102.63 -51.64
CA ALA A 9 -20.71 101.92 -51.28
C ALA A 9 -20.75 101.31 -49.86
N GLN A 10 -21.41 101.98 -48.91
CA GLN A 10 -21.61 101.43 -47.55
C GLN A 10 -22.58 100.25 -47.55
N SER A 11 -23.69 100.33 -48.28
CA SER A 11 -24.64 99.22 -48.45
C SER A 11 -23.96 98.00 -49.10
N SER A 12 -23.21 98.19 -50.19
CA SER A 12 -22.48 97.11 -50.84
C SER A 12 -21.41 96.46 -49.95
N LYS A 13 -20.78 97.22 -49.05
CA LYS A 13 -19.81 96.69 -48.08
C LYS A 13 -20.50 95.87 -47.00
N ALA A 14 -21.61 96.36 -46.45
CA ALA A 14 -22.42 95.65 -45.47
C ALA A 14 -22.96 94.33 -46.05
N ASP A 15 -23.39 94.32 -47.31
CA ASP A 15 -23.87 93.09 -47.98
C ASP A 15 -22.75 92.04 -48.13
N LYS A 16 -21.52 92.46 -48.45
CA LYS A 16 -20.37 91.56 -48.56
C LYS A 16 -19.94 90.99 -47.20
N GLU A 17 -19.92 91.82 -46.16
CA GLU A 17 -19.62 91.38 -44.79
C GLU A 17 -20.70 90.39 -44.29
N HIS A 18 -21.96 90.66 -44.60
CA HIS A 18 -23.07 89.74 -44.30
C HIS A 18 -22.96 88.42 -45.08
N GLN A 19 -22.59 88.46 -46.36
CA GLN A 19 -22.39 87.26 -47.17
C GLN A 19 -21.24 86.40 -46.62
N GLN A 20 -20.12 87.02 -46.24
CA GLN A 20 -18.99 86.33 -45.62
C GLN A 20 -19.36 85.71 -44.26
N ALA A 21 -20.17 86.41 -43.45
CA ALA A 21 -20.65 85.87 -42.19
C ALA A 21 -21.53 84.62 -42.40
N ILE A 22 -22.40 84.63 -43.42
CA ILE A 22 -23.21 83.46 -43.79
C ILE A 22 -22.33 82.28 -44.23
N GLU A 23 -21.33 82.53 -45.07
CA GLU A 23 -20.39 81.49 -45.53
C GLU A 23 -19.59 80.90 -44.37
N GLY A 24 -19.13 81.74 -43.44
CA GLY A 24 -18.46 81.30 -42.22
C GLY A 24 -19.34 80.43 -41.32
N LEU A 25 -20.62 80.82 -41.14
CA LEU A 25 -21.59 80.03 -40.37
C LEU A 25 -21.88 78.68 -41.04
N LYS A 26 -21.98 78.63 -42.37
CA LYS A 26 -22.16 77.37 -43.11
C LYS A 26 -20.97 76.43 -42.94
N ALA A 27 -19.75 76.95 -43.05
CA ALA A 27 -18.54 76.16 -42.84
C ALA A 27 -18.44 75.63 -41.39
N ALA A 28 -18.79 76.46 -40.40
CA ALA A 28 -18.82 76.05 -39.00
C ALA A 28 -19.89 74.97 -38.74
N LEU A 29 -21.09 75.10 -39.33
CA LEU A 29 -22.16 74.12 -39.21
C LEU A 29 -21.75 72.76 -39.80
N GLU A 30 -21.13 72.75 -40.98
CA GLU A 30 -20.71 71.51 -41.64
C GLU A 30 -19.55 70.83 -40.89
N SER A 31 -18.64 71.63 -40.34
CA SER A 31 -17.58 71.14 -39.45
C SER A 31 -18.16 70.50 -38.19
N ALA A 32 -19.11 71.18 -37.53
CA ALA A 32 -19.78 70.66 -36.34
C ALA A 32 -20.57 69.38 -36.62
N ARG A 33 -21.22 69.29 -37.77
CA ARG A 33 -21.94 68.08 -38.21
C ARG A 33 -20.97 66.90 -38.42
N THR A 34 -19.86 67.14 -39.10
CA THR A 34 -18.82 66.11 -39.31
C THR A 34 -18.24 65.63 -37.97
N ALA A 35 -18.02 66.55 -37.02
CA ALA A 35 -17.54 66.20 -35.68
C ALA A 35 -18.58 65.38 -34.90
N TYR A 36 -19.86 65.72 -35.00
CA TYR A 36 -20.94 64.96 -34.37
C TYR A 36 -21.05 63.54 -34.92
N GLU A 37 -21.03 63.37 -36.25
CA GLU A 37 -21.11 62.06 -36.89
C GLU A 37 -19.92 61.16 -36.50
N ARG A 38 -18.72 61.75 -36.33
CA ARG A 38 -17.55 61.03 -35.80
C ARG A 38 -17.75 60.61 -34.35
N MET A 39 -18.19 61.52 -33.48
CA MET A 39 -18.46 61.19 -32.08
C MET A 39 -19.54 60.11 -31.94
N GLU A 40 -20.56 60.12 -32.79
CA GLU A 40 -21.59 59.08 -32.80
C GLU A 40 -21.03 57.71 -33.22
N ALA A 41 -20.11 57.68 -34.20
CA ALA A 41 -19.41 56.46 -34.59
C ALA A 41 -18.50 55.94 -33.46
N ASP A 42 -17.71 56.82 -32.84
CA ASP A 42 -16.82 56.49 -31.73
C ASP A 42 -17.61 55.96 -30.52
N LEU A 43 -18.78 56.55 -30.22
CA LEU A 43 -19.65 56.09 -29.15
C LEU A 43 -20.18 54.68 -29.42
N LYS A 44 -20.64 54.41 -30.64
CA LYS A 44 -21.12 53.07 -31.04
C LYS A 44 -20.02 52.02 -30.96
N GLU A 45 -18.80 52.37 -31.37
CA GLU A 45 -17.64 51.48 -31.27
C GLU A 45 -17.27 51.23 -29.80
N SER A 46 -17.24 52.28 -28.98
CA SER A 46 -17.01 52.19 -27.53
C SER A 46 -18.03 51.28 -26.85
N ASP A 47 -19.33 51.44 -27.16
CA ASP A 47 -20.40 50.60 -26.62
C ASP A 47 -20.24 49.13 -27.03
N ALA A 48 -19.89 48.87 -28.29
CA ALA A 48 -19.61 47.52 -28.77
C ALA A 48 -18.40 46.88 -28.05
N ASN A 49 -17.35 47.66 -27.82
CA ASN A 49 -16.16 47.24 -27.09
C ASN A 49 -16.46 46.95 -25.61
N LEU A 50 -17.23 47.80 -24.94
CA LEU A 50 -17.67 47.59 -23.56
C LEU A 50 -18.51 46.31 -23.42
N LEU A 51 -19.42 46.07 -24.36
CA LEU A 51 -20.22 44.84 -24.39
C LEU A 51 -19.33 43.60 -24.57
N ASN A 52 -18.32 43.67 -25.44
CA ASN A 52 -17.39 42.58 -25.66
C ASN A 52 -16.53 42.32 -24.41
N MET A 53 -15.97 43.37 -23.80
CA MET A 53 -15.19 43.25 -22.56
C MET A 53 -16.03 42.66 -21.42
N THR A 54 -17.30 43.06 -21.30
CA THR A 54 -18.20 42.50 -20.28
C THR A 54 -18.37 40.99 -20.46
N LYS A 55 -18.63 40.53 -21.69
CA LYS A 55 -18.72 39.09 -22.00
C LYS A 55 -17.42 38.34 -21.69
N GLN A 56 -16.27 38.95 -21.98
CA GLN A 56 -14.97 38.35 -21.67
C GLN A 56 -14.75 38.23 -20.16
N LEU A 57 -15.13 39.24 -19.39
CA LEU A 57 -15.06 39.21 -17.93
C LEU A 57 -15.99 38.15 -17.34
N ASP A 58 -17.23 38.04 -17.83
CA ASP A 58 -18.17 37.02 -17.38
C ASP A 58 -17.63 35.61 -17.63
N ASN A 59 -17.06 35.37 -18.81
CA ASN A 59 -16.43 34.09 -19.15
C ASN A 59 -15.20 33.81 -18.27
N ALA A 60 -14.35 34.81 -18.03
CA ALA A 60 -13.19 34.67 -17.17
C ALA A 60 -13.59 34.35 -15.71
N ASN A 61 -14.62 35.02 -15.19
CA ASN A 61 -15.16 34.76 -13.86
C ASN A 61 -15.74 33.35 -13.75
N ALA A 62 -16.48 32.89 -14.75
CA ALA A 62 -17.00 31.52 -14.80
C ALA A 62 -15.87 30.49 -14.79
N ALA A 63 -14.82 30.69 -15.61
CA ALA A 63 -13.65 29.82 -15.64
C ALA A 63 -12.90 29.82 -14.31
N GLN A 64 -12.72 30.99 -13.69
CA GLN A 64 -12.08 31.11 -12.37
C GLN A 64 -12.86 30.35 -11.30
N LYS A 65 -14.19 30.43 -11.31
CA LYS A 65 -15.04 29.69 -10.38
C LYS A 65 -14.86 28.19 -10.52
N VAL A 66 -14.91 27.67 -11.75
CA VAL A 66 -14.67 26.24 -12.02
C VAL A 66 -13.28 25.80 -11.58
N ALA A 67 -12.26 26.62 -11.84
CA ALA A 67 -10.89 26.33 -11.40
C ALA A 67 -10.75 26.29 -9.86
N ALA A 68 -11.44 27.20 -9.16
CA ALA A 68 -11.46 27.22 -7.70
C ALA A 68 -12.15 25.98 -7.11
N GLU A 69 -13.30 25.59 -7.66
CA GLU A 69 -14.03 24.38 -7.25
C GLU A 69 -13.20 23.11 -7.50
N ALA A 70 -12.52 23.02 -8.65
CA ALA A 70 -11.63 21.90 -8.96
C ALA A 70 -10.44 21.82 -7.99
N LEU A 71 -9.87 22.97 -7.62
CA LEU A 71 -8.77 23.03 -6.65
C LEU A 71 -9.23 22.60 -5.24
N GLU A 72 -10.43 23.01 -4.83
CA GLU A 72 -11.03 22.59 -3.57
C GLU A 72 -11.26 21.07 -3.53
N ALA A 73 -11.84 20.51 -4.59
CA ALA A 73 -12.04 19.07 -4.74
C ALA A 73 -10.71 18.29 -4.67
N ALA A 74 -9.68 18.77 -5.37
CA ALA A 74 -8.35 18.17 -5.32
C ALA A 74 -7.73 18.21 -3.93
N ASN A 75 -7.92 19.31 -3.18
CA ASN A 75 -7.43 19.44 -1.81
C ASN A 75 -8.17 18.54 -0.81
N ILE A 76 -9.47 18.28 -1.02
CA ILE A 76 -10.23 17.31 -0.24
C ILE A 76 -9.70 15.91 -0.52
N GLU A 77 -9.54 15.53 -1.79
CA GLU A 77 -9.05 14.21 -2.17
C GLU A 77 -7.62 13.97 -1.67
N LYS A 78 -6.74 14.97 -1.77
CA LYS A 78 -5.40 14.90 -1.21
C LYS A 78 -5.41 14.62 0.29
N ARG A 79 -6.30 15.28 1.05
CA ARG A 79 -6.43 15.03 2.50
C ARG A 79 -6.92 13.62 2.78
N ARG A 80 -7.91 13.14 2.03
CA ARG A 80 -8.44 11.77 2.13
C ARG A 80 -7.35 10.73 1.90
N LEU A 81 -6.57 10.87 0.82
CA LEU A 81 -5.48 9.97 0.48
C LEU A 81 -4.35 9.96 1.53
N LEU A 82 -4.02 11.11 2.11
CA LEU A 82 -3.04 11.19 3.18
C LEU A 82 -3.50 10.45 4.44
N GLU A 83 -4.78 10.52 4.77
CA GLU A 83 -5.34 9.79 5.91
C GLU A 83 -5.34 8.28 5.67
N GLU A 84 -5.74 7.84 4.47
CA GLU A 84 -5.65 6.43 4.09
C GLU A 84 -4.21 5.91 4.12
N ALA A 85 -3.26 6.71 3.65
CA ALA A 85 -1.84 6.34 3.67
C ALA A 85 -1.32 6.14 5.10
N LYS A 86 -1.68 7.05 6.02
CA LYS A 86 -1.32 6.93 7.45
C LYS A 86 -1.93 5.69 8.08
N SER A 87 -3.21 5.43 7.85
CA SER A 87 -3.88 4.24 8.39
C SER A 87 -3.23 2.94 7.89
N ARG A 88 -2.86 2.88 6.61
CA ARG A 88 -2.12 1.73 6.05
C ARG A 88 -0.72 1.61 6.63
N GLU A 89 -0.04 2.72 6.89
CA GLU A 89 1.28 2.72 7.52
C GLU A 89 1.24 2.14 8.93
N GLU A 90 0.22 2.50 9.72
CA GLU A 90 -0.04 1.94 11.04
C GLU A 90 -0.33 0.43 10.98
N GLU A 91 -1.17 -0.01 10.05
CA GLU A 91 -1.49 -1.43 9.83
C GLU A 91 -0.23 -2.24 9.46
N VAL A 92 0.58 -1.74 8.52
CA VAL A 92 1.84 -2.37 8.14
C VAL A 92 2.82 -2.44 9.31
N SER A 93 2.87 -1.39 10.14
CA SER A 93 3.70 -1.39 11.35
C SER A 93 3.27 -2.46 12.35
N SER A 94 1.94 -2.61 12.58
CA SER A 94 1.40 -3.67 13.45
C SER A 94 1.74 -5.06 12.91
N LEU A 95 1.49 -5.31 11.62
CA LEU A 95 1.77 -6.60 10.99
C LEU A 95 3.25 -6.96 11.01
N ARG A 96 4.14 -5.98 10.84
CA ARG A 96 5.60 -6.21 10.97
C ARG A 96 5.98 -6.65 12.37
N LYS A 97 5.37 -6.05 13.40
CA LYS A 97 5.60 -6.43 14.79
C LYS A 97 5.09 -7.84 15.06
N GLU A 98 3.86 -8.14 14.65
CA GLU A 98 3.27 -9.48 14.78
C GLU A 98 4.10 -10.56 14.09
N LEU A 99 4.62 -10.26 12.89
CA LEU A 99 5.49 -11.18 12.16
C LEU A 99 6.80 -11.43 12.93
N ALA A 100 7.44 -10.38 13.44
CA ALA A 100 8.67 -10.51 14.21
C ALA A 100 8.47 -11.33 15.50
N ASP A 101 7.35 -11.10 16.19
CA ASP A 101 6.99 -11.85 17.41
C ASP A 101 6.72 -13.33 17.07
N ALA A 102 6.02 -13.61 15.97
CA ALA A 102 5.76 -14.97 15.50
C ALA A 102 7.04 -15.72 15.07
N GLU A 103 7.95 -15.04 14.38
CA GLU A 103 9.25 -15.59 13.99
C GLU A 103 10.10 -15.92 15.22
N LYS A 104 10.10 -15.03 16.22
CA LYS A 104 10.79 -15.27 17.49
C LYS A 104 10.22 -16.47 18.23
N ALA A 105 8.89 -16.54 18.38
CA ALA A 105 8.22 -17.65 19.05
C ALA A 105 8.50 -18.99 18.34
N ARG A 106 8.52 -18.99 17.00
CA ARG A 106 8.90 -20.17 16.21
C ARG A 106 10.36 -20.59 16.46
N GLY A 107 11.29 -19.63 16.54
CA GLY A 107 12.69 -19.89 16.85
C GLY A 107 12.85 -20.54 18.24
N GLU A 108 12.21 -19.97 19.25
CA GLU A 108 12.22 -20.48 20.63
C GLU A 108 11.63 -21.90 20.72
N ALA A 109 10.54 -22.17 20.00
CA ALA A 109 9.94 -23.50 19.94
C ALA A 109 10.88 -24.56 19.32
N GLU A 110 11.58 -24.21 18.24
CA GLU A 110 12.56 -25.10 17.60
C GLU A 110 13.76 -25.37 18.50
N ASP A 111 14.26 -24.35 19.20
CA ASP A 111 15.38 -24.53 20.13
C ASP A 111 14.98 -25.37 21.35
N GLY A 112 13.79 -25.13 21.92
CA GLY A 112 13.24 -25.98 22.97
C GLY A 112 13.08 -27.44 22.53
N LYS A 113 12.64 -27.68 21.29
CA LYS A 113 12.54 -29.04 20.72
C LYS A 113 13.91 -29.72 20.59
N LYS A 114 14.95 -28.99 20.17
CA LYS A 114 16.32 -29.52 20.12
C LYS A 114 16.82 -29.88 21.51
N GLU A 115 16.58 -29.02 22.50
CA GLU A 115 17.01 -29.25 23.88
C GLU A 115 16.33 -30.49 24.48
N VAL A 116 15.01 -30.64 24.31
CA VAL A 116 14.27 -31.83 24.75
C VAL A 116 14.82 -33.08 24.09
N LYS A 117 15.06 -33.04 22.77
CA LYS A 117 15.62 -34.18 22.04
C LYS A 117 17.02 -34.56 22.56
N ALA A 118 17.86 -33.57 22.85
CA ALA A 118 19.20 -33.81 23.40
C ALA A 118 19.14 -34.43 24.81
N ARG A 119 18.25 -33.92 25.68
CA ARG A 119 18.02 -34.49 27.01
C ARG A 119 17.54 -35.92 26.96
N LEU A 120 16.60 -36.21 26.05
CA LEU A 120 16.08 -37.58 25.87
C LEU A 120 17.18 -38.53 25.41
N ALA A 121 17.98 -38.13 24.41
CA ALA A 121 19.09 -38.95 23.93
C ALA A 121 20.13 -39.25 25.03
N ASN A 122 20.43 -38.27 25.88
CA ASN A 122 21.31 -38.48 27.02
C ASN A 122 20.68 -39.42 28.06
N ALA A 123 19.40 -39.25 28.40
CA ALA A 123 18.71 -40.13 29.33
C ALA A 123 18.62 -41.58 28.81
N GLU A 124 18.41 -41.77 27.52
CA GLU A 124 18.45 -43.09 26.87
C GLU A 124 19.85 -43.70 26.94
N ALA A 125 20.89 -42.93 26.62
CA ALA A 125 22.27 -43.39 26.72
C ALA A 125 22.65 -43.78 28.16
N ASP A 126 22.27 -42.96 29.14
CA ASP A 126 22.49 -43.23 30.56
C ASP A 126 21.73 -44.47 31.04
N PHE A 127 20.48 -44.64 30.59
CA PHE A 127 19.69 -45.83 30.89
C PHE A 127 20.35 -47.10 30.32
N VAL A 128 20.75 -47.09 29.05
CA VAL A 128 21.41 -48.25 28.40
C VAL A 128 22.72 -48.57 29.10
N ALA A 129 23.55 -47.57 29.39
CA ALA A 129 24.83 -47.76 30.07
C ALA A 129 24.66 -48.37 31.48
N ASN A 130 23.60 -47.99 32.18
CA ASN A 130 23.33 -48.43 33.56
C ASN A 130 22.23 -49.50 33.66
N PHE A 131 21.80 -50.09 32.56
CA PHE A 131 20.64 -51.00 32.54
C PHE A 131 20.80 -52.16 33.53
N HIS A 132 22.01 -52.72 33.63
CA HIS A 132 22.37 -53.80 34.55
C HIS A 132 22.21 -53.44 36.03
N ASN A 133 22.16 -52.16 36.38
CA ASN A 133 21.95 -51.66 37.73
C ASN A 133 20.48 -51.31 38.02
N THR A 134 19.57 -51.59 37.08
CA THR A 134 18.14 -51.30 37.24
C THR A 134 17.39 -52.51 37.78
N GLU A 135 16.30 -52.25 38.52
CA GLU A 135 15.37 -53.29 38.97
C GLU A 135 14.78 -54.09 37.80
N ALA A 136 14.63 -53.45 36.63
CA ALA A 136 14.21 -54.12 35.40
C ALA A 136 15.20 -55.21 34.96
N TYR A 137 16.51 -54.96 35.05
CA TYR A 137 17.52 -55.98 34.77
C TYR A 137 17.52 -57.08 35.84
N SER A 138 17.40 -56.75 37.13
CA SER A 138 17.30 -57.76 38.18
C SER A 138 16.09 -58.68 37.96
N ASN A 139 14.92 -58.12 37.65
CA ASN A 139 13.71 -58.90 37.34
C ASN A 139 13.88 -59.75 36.08
N PHE A 140 14.51 -59.21 35.03
CA PHE A 140 14.86 -59.96 33.82
C PHE A 140 15.82 -61.12 34.12
N SER A 141 16.90 -60.86 34.85
CA SER A 141 17.91 -61.85 35.23
C SER A 141 17.31 -62.93 36.13
N ASP A 142 16.50 -62.56 37.12
CA ASP A 142 15.81 -63.49 38.01
C ASP A 142 14.82 -64.38 37.26
N TYR A 143 14.08 -63.82 36.29
CA TYR A 143 13.23 -64.60 35.40
C TYR A 143 14.06 -65.64 34.64
N PHE A 144 15.11 -65.22 33.93
CA PHE A 144 15.95 -66.14 33.16
C PHE A 144 16.70 -67.17 34.02
N ALA A 145 17.05 -66.83 35.27
CA ALA A 145 17.67 -67.76 36.20
C ALA A 145 16.70 -68.85 36.70
N ARG A 146 15.39 -68.58 36.68
CA ARG A 146 14.33 -69.52 37.10
C ARG A 146 13.77 -70.36 35.97
N VAL A 147 14.03 -69.95 34.73
CA VAL A 147 13.56 -70.66 33.54
C VAL A 147 14.44 -71.88 33.31
N ASP A 148 13.81 -73.06 33.20
CA ASP A 148 14.50 -74.27 32.80
C ASP A 148 14.93 -74.13 31.33
N GLN A 149 16.24 -74.05 31.12
CA GLN A 149 16.84 -73.87 29.80
C GLN A 149 16.49 -75.03 28.86
N GLN A 150 16.31 -76.24 29.38
CA GLN A 150 15.93 -77.41 28.59
C GLN A 150 14.45 -77.37 28.19
N GLU A 151 13.59 -76.87 29.07
CA GLU A 151 12.17 -76.67 28.76
C GLU A 151 12.01 -75.62 27.65
N VAL A 152 12.78 -74.53 27.71
CA VAL A 152 12.79 -73.50 26.64
C VAL A 152 13.30 -74.04 25.33
N LEU A 153 14.42 -74.77 25.32
CA LEU A 153 14.95 -75.37 24.08
C LEU A 153 13.95 -76.36 23.47
N THR A 154 13.25 -77.13 24.31
CA THR A 154 12.22 -78.08 23.89
C THR A 154 11.01 -77.36 23.29
N ALA A 155 10.52 -76.30 23.94
CA ALA A 155 9.43 -75.48 23.43
C ALA A 155 9.82 -74.82 22.09
N LEU A 156 11.03 -74.26 21.99
CA LEU A 156 11.52 -73.61 20.76
C LEU A 156 11.59 -74.58 19.58
N ARG A 157 12.04 -75.82 19.83
CA ARG A 157 12.06 -76.89 18.81
C ARG A 157 10.65 -77.28 18.36
N THR A 158 9.68 -77.24 19.29
CA THR A 158 8.28 -77.63 19.03
C THR A 158 7.55 -76.57 18.22
N ASP A 159 7.70 -75.30 18.61
CA ASP A 159 6.98 -74.18 17.99
C ASP A 159 7.66 -73.67 16.71
N HIS A 160 8.99 -73.84 16.61
CA HIS A 160 9.79 -73.36 15.49
C HIS A 160 10.77 -74.44 15.00
N PRO A 161 10.27 -75.52 14.36
CA PRO A 161 11.09 -76.67 13.97
C PRO A 161 12.16 -76.34 12.91
N ASP A 162 11.98 -75.26 12.15
CA ASP A 162 12.92 -74.81 11.11
C ASP A 162 14.04 -73.91 11.65
N PHE A 163 13.99 -73.52 12.92
CA PHE A 163 15.01 -72.69 13.55
C PHE A 163 16.19 -73.56 14.02
N ASP A 164 17.40 -73.33 13.52
CA ASP A 164 18.58 -74.11 13.88
C ASP A 164 19.05 -73.78 15.31
N ILE A 165 18.59 -74.58 16.26
CA ILE A 165 18.93 -74.44 17.68
C ILE A 165 20.21 -75.16 18.10
N LYS A 166 20.93 -75.84 17.19
CA LYS A 166 22.13 -76.62 17.56
C LYS A 166 23.20 -75.80 18.28
N THR A 167 23.33 -74.54 17.89
CA THR A 167 24.27 -73.60 18.53
C THR A 167 23.87 -73.28 19.97
N LEU A 168 22.56 -73.22 20.27
CA LEU A 168 22.05 -73.01 21.62
C LEU A 168 22.15 -74.28 22.46
N GLU A 169 21.85 -75.45 21.89
CA GLU A 169 21.97 -76.76 22.57
C GLU A 169 23.42 -77.07 22.96
N THR A 170 24.37 -76.72 22.11
CA THR A 170 25.80 -76.88 22.42
C THR A 170 26.23 -75.96 23.57
N ARG A 171 25.60 -74.79 23.69
CA ARG A 171 25.91 -73.79 24.72
C ARG A 171 25.21 -74.08 26.05
N PHE A 172 24.07 -74.76 26.00
CA PHE A 172 23.26 -75.13 27.15
C PHE A 172 22.95 -76.64 27.10
N PRO A 173 23.96 -77.50 27.34
CA PRO A 173 23.76 -78.93 27.33
C PRO A 173 22.80 -79.37 28.44
N PRO A 174 22.06 -80.48 28.26
CA PRO A 174 21.26 -81.06 29.33
C PRO A 174 22.17 -81.39 30.52
N PRO A 175 21.67 -81.26 31.77
CA PRO A 175 22.46 -81.60 32.94
C PRO A 175 22.95 -83.05 32.84
N ASP A 176 24.24 -83.26 33.11
CA ASP A 176 24.82 -84.59 33.16
C ASP A 176 24.00 -85.42 34.16
N VAL A 177 23.33 -86.45 33.65
CA VAL A 177 22.71 -87.45 34.51
C VAL A 177 23.87 -88.17 35.16
N GLU A 178 24.23 -87.81 36.39
CA GLU A 178 25.16 -88.59 37.20
C GLU A 178 24.63 -90.02 37.19
N GLY A 179 25.41 -90.91 36.57
CA GLY A 179 25.09 -92.32 36.49
C GLY A 179 24.98 -92.89 37.90
N GLU A 180 23.75 -93.22 38.30
CA GLU A 180 23.49 -94.48 38.96
C GLU A 180 24.14 -95.59 38.13
N GLU A 181 25.34 -96.02 38.51
CA GLU A 181 25.77 -97.40 38.28
C GLU A 181 25.93 -98.06 39.64
N ASP A 182 24.80 -98.61 40.09
CA ASP A 182 24.73 -99.79 40.94
C ASP A 182 25.43 -100.98 40.26
N SER A 183 26.14 -101.77 41.09
CA SER A 183 26.66 -103.16 40.92
C SER A 183 28.15 -103.32 40.65
#